data_AF-B7TW46-F1
#
_entry.id   AF-B7TW46-F1
#
_cell.length_a   1.000
_cell.length_b   1.000
_cell.length_c   1.000
_cell.angle_alpha   90.00
_cell.angle_beta   90.00
_cell.angle_gamma   90.00
#
_symmetry.space_group_name_H-M   'P 1'
#
loop_
_entity.id
_entity.type
_entity.pdbx_description
1 polymer ?
#
loop_
_entity_poly.entity_id
_entity_poly.type
_entity_poly.pdbx_seq_one_letter_code
_entity_poly.pdbx_strand_id
1 'polypeptide(L)'
;TSRSKNIQDVILFNYEKVSQDLLKSATHVLISIPPDGDDVVERYGDCLQNVKWLGYLSATSVYGDHSGNWVDEESETRPIEIRGEKRLKSEKKWLNSKLPVHIFRLAGIYGPSRNVLIDLQLGKARNVKKEGHFFS
;
A
#
# COMPACT_ATOMS: atom_id res chain seq x y z
N THR A 1 -17.85 -14.13 -8.46
CA THR A 1 -18.80 -13.03 -8.73
C THR A 1 -18.02 -11.77 -9.13
N SER A 2 -17.47 -11.71 -10.34
CA SER A 2 -16.76 -10.53 -10.82
C SER A 2 -17.72 -9.58 -11.53
N ARG A 3 -18.09 -8.49 -10.87
CA ARG A 3 -18.84 -7.37 -11.46
C ARG A 3 -17.85 -6.44 -12.17
N SER A 4 -17.37 -6.82 -13.35
CA SER A 4 -16.57 -5.94 -14.22
C SER A 4 -17.43 -5.05 -15.14
N LYS A 5 -18.76 -5.01 -14.92
CA LYS A 5 -19.74 -4.53 -15.91
C LYS A 5 -19.75 -3.03 -16.22
N ASN A 6 -18.88 -2.20 -15.65
CA ASN A 6 -18.92 -0.74 -15.84
C ASN A 6 -17.54 -0.04 -15.95
N ILE A 7 -16.46 -0.77 -16.22
CA ILE A 7 -15.18 -0.10 -16.57
C ILE A 7 -15.30 0.32 -18.04
N GLN A 8 -15.62 1.59 -18.27
CA GLN A 8 -15.83 2.12 -19.62
C GLN A 8 -14.51 2.29 -20.38
N ASP A 9 -13.44 2.70 -19.71
CA ASP A 9 -12.12 2.92 -20.31
C ASP A 9 -10.99 2.60 -19.33
N VAL A 10 -9.95 1.89 -19.81
CA VAL A 10 -8.67 1.72 -19.11
C VAL A 10 -7.59 2.36 -19.97
N ILE A 11 -7.04 3.47 -19.49
CA ILE A 11 -5.97 4.19 -20.17
C ILE A 11 -4.67 3.89 -19.44
N LEU A 12 -3.75 3.23 -20.15
CA LEU A 12 -2.37 3.06 -19.69
C LEU A 12 -1.54 4.23 -20.21
N PHE A 13 -0.73 4.81 -19.34
CA PHE A 13 0.16 5.91 -19.69
C PHE A 13 1.56 5.69 -19.10
N ASN A 14 2.54 6.35 -19.69
CA ASN A 14 3.88 6.40 -19.12
C ASN A 14 3.86 7.33 -17.92
N TYR A 15 4.22 6.81 -16.74
CA TYR A 15 4.30 7.56 -15.49
C TYR A 15 5.07 8.87 -15.63
N GLU A 16 6.21 8.86 -16.33
CA GLU A 16 7.09 10.01 -16.52
C GLU A 16 6.52 11.07 -17.47
N LYS A 17 5.46 10.75 -18.23
CA LYS A 17 4.90 11.59 -19.29
C LYS A 17 3.39 11.78 -19.17
N VAL A 18 2.82 11.56 -17.98
CA VAL A 18 1.38 11.72 -17.76
C VAL A 18 0.97 13.17 -17.96
N SER A 19 -0.15 13.39 -18.66
CA SER A 19 -0.73 14.73 -18.82
C SER A 19 -1.24 15.23 -17.47
N GLN A 20 -0.84 16.44 -17.07
CA GLN A 20 -1.34 17.07 -15.85
C GLN A 20 -2.85 17.32 -15.91
N ASP A 21 -3.41 17.57 -17.08
CA ASP A 21 -4.85 17.79 -17.24
C ASP A 21 -5.65 16.51 -16.96
N LEU A 22 -5.10 15.35 -17.29
CA LEU A 22 -5.69 14.06 -16.91
C LEU A 22 -5.77 13.94 -15.38
N LEU A 23 -4.68 14.26 -14.68
CA LEU A 23 -4.64 14.19 -13.21
C LEU A 23 -5.58 15.20 -12.55
N LYS A 24 -5.69 16.42 -13.11
CA LYS A 24 -6.63 17.44 -12.63
C LYS A 24 -8.09 17.04 -12.75
N SER A 25 -8.43 16.14 -13.68
CA SER A 25 -9.79 15.61 -13.83
C SER A 25 -10.12 14.48 -12.84
N ALA A 26 -9.12 13.92 -12.17
CA ALA A 26 -9.30 12.78 -11.27
C ALA A 26 -10.05 13.19 -10.00
N THR A 27 -11.08 12.43 -9.65
CA THR A 27 -11.85 12.62 -8.41
C THR A 27 -11.54 11.57 -7.35
N HIS A 28 -11.08 10.39 -7.75
CA HIS A 28 -10.74 9.28 -6.87
C HIS A 28 -9.39 8.72 -7.30
N VAL A 29 -8.47 8.60 -6.36
CA VAL A 29 -7.10 8.17 -6.63
C VAL A 29 -6.75 7.00 -5.71
N LEU A 30 -6.15 5.95 -6.26
CA LEU A 30 -5.59 4.86 -5.50
C LEU A 30 -4.08 4.80 -5.76
N ILE A 31 -3.30 4.95 -4.71
CA ILE A 31 -1.84 4.83 -4.74
C ILE A 31 -1.48 3.43 -4.25
N SER A 32 -1.11 2.57 -5.20
CA SER A 32 -0.62 1.22 -4.94
C SER A 32 0.89 1.07 -5.17
N ILE A 33 1.59 2.19 -5.33
CA ILE A 33 3.04 2.23 -5.61
C ILE A 33 3.79 1.89 -4.30
N PRO A 34 4.79 1.00 -4.33
CA PRO A 34 5.62 0.75 -3.15
C PRO A 34 6.35 2.03 -2.71
N PRO A 35 6.71 2.17 -1.41
CA PRO A 35 7.37 3.38 -0.91
C PRO A 35 8.73 3.62 -1.58
N ASP A 36 9.36 2.55 -2.09
CA ASP A 36 10.53 2.63 -2.94
C ASP A 36 10.13 3.12 -4.33
N GLY A 37 10.33 4.43 -4.56
CA GLY A 37 10.05 5.08 -5.85
C GLY A 37 8.69 5.79 -5.92
N ASP A 38 7.95 5.92 -4.81
CA ASP A 38 6.76 6.75 -4.73
C ASP A 38 7.16 8.24 -4.54
N ASP A 39 7.22 8.97 -5.66
CA ASP A 39 7.40 10.43 -5.73
C ASP A 39 6.12 11.13 -6.24
N VAL A 40 4.97 10.46 -6.24
CA VAL A 40 3.74 10.99 -6.84
C VAL A 40 3.29 12.28 -6.17
N VAL A 41 3.35 12.34 -4.84
CA VAL A 41 2.94 13.53 -4.10
C VAL A 41 3.87 14.71 -4.39
N GLU A 42 5.18 14.47 -4.46
CA GLU A 42 6.16 15.51 -4.79
C GLU A 42 6.04 16.00 -6.24
N ARG A 43 5.76 15.08 -7.17
CA ARG A 43 5.75 15.38 -8.60
C ARG A 43 4.40 15.90 -9.10
N TYR A 44 3.32 15.38 -8.55
CA TYR A 44 1.96 15.59 -9.07
C TYR A 44 0.95 16.01 -8.01
N GLY A 45 1.33 16.21 -6.75
CA GLY A 45 0.42 16.62 -5.68
C GLY A 45 -0.41 17.87 -6.05
N ASP A 46 0.23 18.85 -6.71
CA ASP A 46 -0.44 20.08 -7.17
C ASP A 46 -1.47 19.84 -8.29
N CYS A 47 -1.40 18.71 -8.99
CA CYS A 47 -2.37 18.33 -10.01
C CYS A 47 -3.59 17.61 -9.42
N LEU A 48 -3.55 17.19 -8.15
CA LEU A 48 -4.59 16.38 -7.50
C LEU A 48 -5.63 17.20 -6.71
N GLN A 49 -5.79 18.49 -7.03
CA GLN A 49 -6.64 19.41 -6.24
C GLN A 49 -8.14 19.08 -6.27
N ASN A 50 -8.63 18.41 -7.33
CA ASN A 50 -10.04 18.03 -7.47
C ASN A 50 -10.35 16.65 -6.87
N VAL A 51 -9.35 15.99 -6.28
CA VAL A 51 -9.53 14.68 -5.67
C VAL A 51 -10.44 14.80 -4.46
N LYS A 52 -11.51 13.99 -4.45
CA LYS A 52 -12.48 13.86 -3.37
C LYS A 52 -12.12 12.73 -2.41
N TRP A 53 -11.35 11.74 -2.90
CA TRP A 53 -10.89 10.61 -2.12
C TRP A 53 -9.55 10.11 -2.65
N LEU A 54 -8.59 9.89 -1.75
CA LEU A 54 -7.30 9.28 -2.08
C LEU A 54 -7.03 8.11 -1.14
N GLY A 55 -6.89 6.91 -1.68
CA GLY A 55 -6.46 5.73 -0.92
C GLY A 55 -4.98 5.46 -1.10
N TYR A 56 -4.23 5.32 -0.01
CA TYR A 56 -2.83 4.85 -0.03
C TYR A 56 -2.74 3.43 0.54
N LEU A 57 -2.20 2.50 -0.26
CA LEU A 57 -2.00 1.11 0.18
C LEU A 57 -0.69 0.97 0.95
N SER A 58 -0.83 0.90 2.26
CA SER A 58 0.24 0.65 3.22
C SER A 58 0.34 -0.85 3.60
N ALA A 59 1.01 -1.16 4.70
CA ALA A 59 1.19 -2.51 5.21
C ALA A 59 1.18 -2.54 6.74
N THR A 60 0.75 -3.65 7.34
CA THR A 60 0.78 -3.86 8.81
C THR A 60 2.20 -3.89 9.38
N SER A 61 3.23 -4.04 8.55
CA SER A 61 4.65 -3.99 8.98
C SER A 61 5.06 -2.66 9.62
N VAL A 62 4.22 -1.61 9.53
CA VAL A 62 4.45 -0.33 10.23
C VAL A 62 4.23 -0.42 11.74
N TYR A 63 3.45 -1.39 12.22
CA TYR A 63 3.25 -1.61 13.65
C TYR A 63 4.52 -2.16 14.32
N GLY A 64 5.20 -3.08 13.65
CA GLY A 64 6.39 -3.74 14.19
C GLY A 64 6.05 -4.87 15.17
N ASP A 65 6.95 -5.14 16.11
CA ASP A 65 6.74 -6.19 17.11
C ASP A 65 5.99 -5.64 18.33
N HIS A 66 4.85 -6.25 18.62
CA HIS A 66 4.04 -5.98 19.81
C HIS A 66 4.00 -7.19 20.75
N SER A 67 4.95 -8.12 20.63
CA SER A 67 5.06 -9.33 21.47
C SER A 67 3.81 -10.19 21.48
N GLY A 68 3.11 -10.26 20.33
CA GLY A 68 1.87 -11.01 20.18
C GLY A 68 0.62 -10.32 20.74
N ASN A 69 0.72 -9.09 21.25
CA ASN A 69 -0.44 -8.32 21.67
C ASN A 69 -1.28 -7.88 20.46
N TRP A 70 -2.57 -7.68 20.70
CA TRP A 70 -3.48 -7.08 19.72
C TRP A 70 -3.03 -5.66 19.36
N VAL A 71 -3.19 -5.33 18.09
CA VAL A 71 -2.94 -3.99 17.53
C VAL A 71 -4.15 -3.57 16.71
N ASP A 72 -4.35 -2.26 16.64
CA ASP A 72 -5.40 -1.58 15.90
C ASP A 72 -4.84 -0.32 15.21
N GLU A 73 -5.71 0.51 14.62
CA GLU A 73 -5.32 1.74 13.93
C GLU A 73 -4.71 2.81 14.86
N GLU A 74 -5.04 2.78 16.17
CA GLU A 74 -4.55 3.72 17.18
C GLU A 74 -3.23 3.28 17.82
N SER A 75 -2.86 2.02 17.62
CA SER A 75 -1.63 1.44 18.14
C SER A 75 -0.38 2.13 17.60
N GLU A 76 0.61 2.29 18.47
CA GLU A 76 1.89 2.92 18.14
C GLU A 76 2.61 2.19 16.99
N THR A 77 3.08 2.93 15.99
CA THR A 77 3.85 2.38 14.88
C THR A 77 5.35 2.31 15.21
N ARG A 78 5.90 1.11 15.39
CA ARG A 78 7.32 0.89 15.72
C ARG A 78 7.97 -0.10 14.74
N PRO A 79 8.09 0.25 13.45
CA PRO A 79 8.65 -0.66 12.45
C PRO A 79 10.10 -1.01 12.79
N ILE A 80 10.45 -2.30 12.66
CA ILE A 80 11.80 -2.82 12.93
C ILE A 80 12.59 -3.02 11.64
N GLU A 81 11.89 -3.30 10.54
CA GLU A 81 12.51 -3.53 9.24
C GLU A 81 12.51 -2.26 8.39
N ILE A 82 13.56 -2.09 7.58
CA ILE A 82 13.72 -0.99 6.61
C ILE A 82 12.45 -0.80 5.75
N ARG A 83 11.78 -1.89 5.36
CA ARG A 83 10.54 -1.82 4.57
C ARG A 83 9.39 -1.17 5.32
N GLY A 84 9.24 -1.48 6.62
CA GLY A 84 8.26 -0.87 7.49
C GLY A 84 8.56 0.61 7.72
N GLU A 85 9.82 0.96 7.96
CA GLU A 85 10.26 2.35 8.13
C GLU A 85 9.97 3.21 6.89
N LYS A 86 10.34 2.70 5.71
CA LYS A 86 10.06 3.36 4.43
C LYS A 86 8.56 3.54 4.21
N ARG A 87 7.75 2.54 4.55
CA ARG A 87 6.29 2.62 4.45
C ARG A 87 5.72 3.68 5.38
N LEU A 88 6.14 3.70 6.65
CA LEU A 88 5.72 4.71 7.61
C LEU A 88 6.14 6.12 7.18
N LYS A 89 7.32 6.26 6.56
CA LYS A 89 7.75 7.53 5.97
C LYS A 89 6.81 7.98 4.84
N SER A 90 6.41 7.07 3.95
CA SER A 90 5.44 7.39 2.88
C SER A 90 4.04 7.69 3.43
N GLU A 91 3.56 6.97 4.45
CA GLU A 91 2.30 7.31 5.13
C GLU A 91 2.32 8.77 5.61
N LYS A 92 3.40 9.18 6.29
CA LYS A 92 3.58 10.56 6.76
C LYS A 92 3.60 11.58 5.63
N LYS A 93 4.25 11.27 4.49
CA LYS A 93 4.23 12.16 3.32
C LYS A 93 2.82 12.37 2.79
N TRP A 94 2.06 11.29 2.61
CA TRP A 94 0.69 11.36 2.11
C TRP A 94 -0.25 12.07 3.09
N LEU A 95 -0.17 11.77 4.39
CA LEU A 95 -0.98 12.47 5.40
C LEU A 95 -0.68 13.98 5.46
N ASN A 96 0.55 14.39 5.17
CA ASN A 96 0.95 15.80 5.14
C ASN A 96 0.65 16.50 3.81
N SER A 97 0.07 15.83 2.80
CA SER A 97 -0.13 16.38 1.46
C SER A 97 -1.33 17.32 1.33
N LYS A 98 -2.15 17.44 2.39
CA LYS A 98 -3.44 18.17 2.40
C LYS A 98 -4.53 17.61 1.47
N LEU A 99 -4.31 16.43 0.88
CA LEU A 99 -5.31 15.71 0.08
C LEU A 99 -6.24 14.90 1.00
N PRO A 100 -7.44 14.45 0.53
CA PRO A 100 -8.36 13.63 1.33
C PRO A 100 -7.89 12.16 1.42
N VAL A 101 -6.76 11.97 2.09
CA VAL A 101 -6.03 10.69 2.19
C VAL A 101 -6.68 9.75 3.20
N HIS A 102 -6.78 8.47 2.80
CA HIS A 102 -7.16 7.34 3.63
C HIS A 102 -6.06 6.28 3.51
N ILE A 103 -5.50 5.87 4.66
CA ILE A 103 -4.43 4.87 4.71
C ILE A 103 -5.06 3.49 4.90
N PHE A 104 -4.68 2.52 4.06
CA PHE A 104 -5.08 1.12 4.17
C PHE A 104 -3.87 0.27 4.52
N ARG A 105 -3.71 -0.13 5.78
CA ARG A 105 -2.62 -1.01 6.22
C ARG A 105 -2.98 -2.46 5.92
N LEU A 106 -2.51 -2.96 4.78
CA LEU A 106 -2.85 -4.30 4.31
C LEU A 106 -2.02 -5.37 5.05
N ALA A 107 -2.69 -6.43 5.49
CA ALA A 107 -2.04 -7.64 5.95
C ALA A 107 -1.43 -8.44 4.77
N GLY A 108 -0.84 -9.60 5.06
CA GLY A 108 -0.31 -10.52 4.04
C GLY A 108 -1.39 -10.93 3.03
N ILE A 109 -1.34 -10.36 1.82
CA ILE A 109 -2.28 -10.69 0.74
C ILE A 109 -2.06 -12.14 0.29
N TYR A 110 -3.11 -12.95 0.32
CA TYR A 110 -3.13 -14.33 -0.16
C TYR A 110 -4.23 -14.52 -1.21
N GLY A 111 -4.15 -15.60 -1.98
CA GLY A 111 -5.16 -15.92 -2.98
C GLY A 111 -4.70 -16.96 -3.99
N PRO A 112 -5.42 -17.08 -5.13
CA PRO A 112 -4.99 -17.89 -6.25
C PRO A 112 -3.54 -17.56 -6.61
N SER A 113 -2.71 -18.59 -6.80
CA SER A 113 -1.27 -18.47 -7.10
C SER A 113 -0.39 -17.82 -6.02
N ARG A 114 -0.95 -17.38 -4.88
CA ARG A 114 -0.20 -16.78 -3.76
C ARG A 114 -0.62 -17.43 -2.45
N ASN A 115 -0.13 -18.64 -2.22
CA ASN A 115 -0.38 -19.43 -1.02
C ASN A 115 0.75 -20.44 -0.78
N VAL A 116 0.81 -20.96 0.46
CA VAL A 116 1.88 -21.88 0.90
C VAL A 116 1.92 -23.20 0.13
N LEU A 117 0.80 -23.69 -0.40
CA LEU A 117 0.77 -24.94 -1.17
C LEU A 117 1.50 -24.78 -2.51
N ILE A 118 1.35 -23.62 -3.16
CA ILE A 118 2.12 -23.28 -4.37
C ILE A 118 3.61 -23.18 -4.03
N ASP A 119 3.98 -22.54 -2.93
CA ASP A 119 5.38 -22.44 -2.52
C ASP A 119 6.00 -23.81 -2.21
N LEU A 120 5.23 -24.74 -1.65
CA LEU A 120 5.66 -26.12 -1.42
C LEU A 120 5.90 -26.86 -2.74
N GLN A 121 4.95 -26.78 -3.68
CA GLN A 121 5.08 -27.40 -5.00
C GLN A 121 6.28 -26.86 -5.78
N LEU A 122 6.60 -25.58 -5.62
CA LEU A 122 7.74 -24.93 -6.27
C LEU A 122 9.07 -25.10 -5.52
N GLY A 123 9.10 -25.80 -4.38
CA GLY A 123 10.31 -25.94 -3.57
C GLY A 123 10.82 -24.63 -2.95
N LYS A 124 9.95 -23.62 -2.81
CA LYS A 124 10.25 -22.30 -2.24
C LYS A 124 9.76 -22.12 -0.81
N ALA A 125 9.04 -23.11 -0.28
CA ALA A 125 8.51 -23.07 1.07
C ALA A 125 9.63 -22.90 2.10
N ARG A 126 9.39 -22.02 3.07
CA ARG A 126 10.31 -21.75 4.17
C ARG A 126 9.79 -22.41 5.44
N ASN A 127 10.61 -23.22 6.08
CA ASN A 127 10.33 -23.71 7.42
C ASN A 127 10.86 -22.67 8.43
N VAL A 128 9.95 -21.95 9.08
CA VAL A 128 10.30 -20.97 10.12
C VAL A 128 10.08 -21.62 11.48
N LYS A 129 11.17 -22.08 12.11
CA LYS A 129 11.17 -22.49 13.52
C LYS A 129 11.94 -21.44 14.32
N LYS A 130 11.20 -20.57 15.01
CA LYS A 130 11.75 -19.53 15.88
C LYS A 130 10.97 -19.53 17.19
N GLU A 131 11.62 -19.91 18.28
CA GLU A 131 10.99 -19.91 19.60
C GLU A 131 10.53 -18.50 19.99
N GLY A 132 9.34 -18.40 20.57
CA GLY A 132 8.72 -17.12 20.93
C GLY A 132 8.30 -16.24 19.75
N HIS A 133 8.30 -16.75 18.51
CA HIS A 133 7.86 -15.99 17.35
C HIS A 133 6.33 -15.95 17.25
N PHE A 134 5.78 -14.74 17.30
CA PHE A 134 4.39 -14.47 16.96
C PHE A 134 4.30 -14.02 15.50
N PHE A 135 3.27 -14.50 14.80
CA PHE A 135 2.96 -14.07 13.44
C PHE A 135 2.07 -12.82 13.51
N SER A 136 2.41 -11.79 12.72
CA SER A 136 1.61 -10.57 12.50
C SER A 136 0.95 -10.54 11.13
#